data_AF-A0A7W6H1R5-F1
#
_entry.id   AF-A0A7W6H1R5-F1
#
_cell.length_a   1.000
_cell.length_b   1.000
_cell.length_c   1.000
_cell.angle_alpha   90.00
_cell.angle_beta   90.00
_cell.angle_gamma   90.00
#
_symmetry.space_group_name_H-M   'P 1'
#
loop_
_entity.id
_entity.type
_entity.pdbx_description
1 polymer ?
#
loop_
_entity_poly.entity_id
_entity_poly.type
_entity_poly.pdbx_seq_one_letter_code
_entity_poly.pdbx_strand_id
1 'polypeptide(L)'
;MDTVVDSGVKDGVDQETVDAVREVGGAYKHGWSTDIEMDYAPLGLNEDIVKLISSKNEEPEWMTEWRLGAYARWQKMREPDWAMVDYPEINFQNQYYYARPKSMAVKPKSLDDVDPKLLETYKKLGIPLKEQAILAGVEGAEEMSDAPRKVAVDAVFDSVSVGTTFQDELKKAGVIFCSISEAIREHPELVKKYLGSVVPVQDNFYATLNSAVFSDGSFVYVPPGVRCPMELSTYFRINAENTGQFERTLIIADKGSYVSYLEGCTAPQRDESQLHAAVVEIIIEEDAEVKYSTVQNWYPGDENGKGGIYNFVTKRADCRGDRAKVMWTQVETGSAVTWKYPSCILRGDDSQGEFYSIAIANNMQQADTGTKMVHLGKRTKSRIVSKGISAGKAQNTYRGLVSMHPKAKESRNYTQCDSLLIGDKCGAHTVPYIEVKNNSSRVEHEATTSKVDDEQLFYCRSRGMDEEEAVALVVNGFCKDVLQALPMEFAMEAQALVAISLEGSVG
;
A
#
# COMPACT_ATOMS: atom_id res chain seq x y z
N MET A 1 11.88 18.91 48.90
CA MET A 1 12.11 17.53 49.37
C MET A 1 10.80 16.78 49.24
N ASP A 2 10.60 16.32 48.01
CA ASP A 2 9.89 15.13 47.54
C ASP A 2 8.84 14.50 48.44
N THR A 3 7.59 14.70 48.04
CA THR A 3 6.47 13.80 48.32
C THR A 3 6.45 12.69 47.26
N VAL A 4 6.82 11.48 47.68
CA VAL A 4 6.66 10.24 46.89
C VAL A 4 5.17 9.92 46.82
N VAL A 5 4.63 9.83 45.60
CA VAL A 5 3.27 9.34 45.35
C VAL A 5 3.35 7.84 45.16
N ASP A 6 2.69 7.14 46.08
CA ASP A 6 2.50 5.69 46.13
C ASP A 6 1.60 5.24 44.96
N SER A 7 2.18 4.57 43.97
CA SER A 7 1.44 3.91 42.89
C SER A 7 1.09 2.49 43.34
N GLY A 8 -0.12 2.31 43.85
CA GLY A 8 -0.63 1.04 44.36
C GLY A 8 -0.56 -0.09 43.34
N VAL A 9 0.46 -0.93 43.47
CA VAL A 9 0.51 -2.28 42.90
C VAL A 9 -0.12 -3.20 43.93
N LYS A 10 -1.13 -3.99 43.54
CA LYS A 10 -1.70 -5.03 44.40
C LYS A 10 -0.65 -6.11 44.66
N ASP A 11 -0.49 -6.48 45.93
CA ASP A 11 0.34 -7.61 46.38
C ASP A 11 -0.03 -8.90 45.63
N GLY A 12 0.97 -9.51 44.98
CA GLY A 12 0.88 -10.87 44.41
C GLY A 12 1.18 -11.01 42.92
N VAL A 13 1.61 -9.95 42.21
CA VAL A 13 2.07 -10.07 40.82
C VAL A 13 3.59 -9.94 40.80
N ASP A 14 4.26 -11.03 40.41
CA ASP A 14 5.71 -11.08 40.28
C ASP A 14 6.16 -10.08 39.20
N GLN A 15 7.24 -9.33 39.46
CA GLN A 15 7.72 -8.31 38.51
C GLN A 15 8.11 -8.97 37.17
N GLU A 16 8.61 -10.21 37.22
CA GLU A 16 8.85 -11.06 36.03
C GLU A 16 7.57 -11.43 35.27
N THR A 17 6.40 -11.50 35.93
CA THR A 17 5.11 -11.73 35.26
C THR A 17 4.61 -10.44 34.61
N VAL A 18 4.87 -9.27 35.20
CA VAL A 18 4.58 -7.97 34.57
C VAL A 18 5.49 -7.73 33.36
N ASP A 19 6.75 -8.13 33.45
CA ASP A 19 7.72 -8.04 32.35
C ASP A 19 7.44 -9.09 31.26
N ALA A 20 7.02 -10.31 31.62
CA ALA A 20 6.54 -11.32 30.67
C ALA A 20 5.21 -10.92 29.99
N VAL A 21 4.29 -10.26 30.70
CA VAL A 21 3.07 -9.69 30.10
C VAL A 21 3.38 -8.46 29.23
N ARG A 22 4.49 -7.75 29.46
CA ARG A 22 5.01 -6.73 28.55
C ARG A 22 5.72 -7.31 27.32
N GLU A 23 6.39 -8.45 27.44
CA GLU A 23 6.98 -9.16 26.30
C GLU A 23 5.94 -9.91 25.46
N VAL A 24 4.85 -10.37 26.07
CA VAL A 24 3.74 -11.08 25.42
C VAL A 24 2.60 -10.13 25.01
N GLY A 25 2.51 -8.94 25.61
CA GLY A 25 1.49 -7.94 25.31
C GLY A 25 1.78 -7.18 24.02
N GLY A 26 1.23 -7.64 22.90
CA GLY A 26 0.82 -6.77 21.77
C GLY A 26 1.87 -5.86 21.13
N ALA A 27 3.17 -6.10 21.33
CA ALA A 27 4.21 -5.30 20.71
C ALA A 27 4.28 -5.61 19.20
N TYR A 28 4.17 -4.57 18.37
CA TYR A 28 4.27 -4.67 16.92
C TYR A 28 5.59 -5.35 16.51
N LYS A 29 5.49 -6.61 16.05
CA LYS A 29 6.63 -7.54 15.83
C LYS A 29 7.68 -7.03 14.84
N HIS A 30 7.30 -6.12 13.95
CA HIS A 30 8.18 -5.52 12.95
C HIS A 30 8.71 -4.13 13.36
N GLY A 31 8.55 -3.74 14.64
CA GLY A 31 8.87 -2.41 15.14
C GLY A 31 10.36 -2.03 15.22
N TRP A 32 11.25 -2.96 14.92
CA TRP A 32 12.70 -2.77 15.04
C TRP A 32 13.26 -1.91 13.89
N SER A 33 14.15 -0.98 14.23
CA SER A 33 14.92 -0.17 13.28
C SER A 33 16.30 -0.78 13.04
N THR A 34 16.87 -0.52 11.86
CA THR A 34 18.24 -0.92 11.53
C THR A 34 19.11 0.33 11.42
N ASP A 35 20.14 0.40 12.25
CA ASP A 35 21.12 1.49 12.28
C ASP A 35 22.13 1.33 11.13
N ILE A 36 21.72 1.77 9.94
CA ILE A 36 22.50 1.80 8.69
C ILE A 36 22.92 3.24 8.43
N GLU A 37 24.16 3.45 8.00
CA GLU A 37 24.65 4.79 7.66
C GLU A 37 23.98 5.28 6.35
N MET A 38 23.29 6.42 6.40
CA MET A 38 22.51 6.97 5.27
C MET A 38 23.12 8.29 4.75
N ASP A 39 22.96 8.55 3.45
CA ASP A 39 23.14 9.86 2.81
C ASP A 39 21.78 10.56 2.71
N TYR A 40 21.61 11.69 3.40
CA TYR A 40 20.37 12.46 3.44
C TYR A 40 20.48 13.73 2.61
N ALA A 41 19.41 14.09 1.90
CA ALA A 41 19.25 15.44 1.40
C ALA A 41 19.13 16.46 2.56
N PRO A 42 19.40 17.76 2.33
CA PRO A 42 19.06 18.78 3.32
C PRO A 42 17.57 18.75 3.69
N LEU A 43 17.27 19.16 4.92
CA LEU A 43 15.92 19.18 5.45
C LEU A 43 15.04 20.17 4.67
N GLY A 44 13.80 19.78 4.41
CA GLY A 44 12.77 20.60 3.81
C GLY A 44 12.64 20.45 2.31
N LEU A 45 11.73 21.22 1.72
CA LEU A 45 11.36 21.11 0.31
C LEU A 45 11.52 22.45 -0.39
N ASN A 46 12.45 22.49 -1.34
CA ASN A 46 12.68 23.62 -2.23
C ASN A 46 13.11 23.15 -3.64
N GLU A 47 13.30 24.08 -4.57
CA GLU A 47 13.72 23.74 -5.94
C GLU A 47 15.07 23.00 -6.00
N ASP A 48 16.00 23.31 -5.10
CA ASP A 48 17.31 22.69 -5.07
C ASP A 48 17.23 21.23 -4.63
N ILE A 49 16.31 20.89 -3.72
CA ILE A 49 16.00 19.50 -3.34
C ILE A 49 15.39 18.74 -4.52
N VAL A 50 14.47 19.35 -5.26
CA VAL A 50 13.88 18.74 -6.46
C VAL A 50 14.96 18.46 -7.52
N LYS A 51 15.85 19.42 -7.77
CA LYS A 51 17.00 19.24 -8.67
C LYS A 51 18.00 18.21 -8.14
N LEU A 52 18.22 18.16 -6.83
CA LEU A 52 19.08 17.17 -6.19
C LEU A 52 18.57 15.76 -6.45
N ILE A 53 17.28 15.49 -6.20
CA ILE A 53 16.63 14.18 -6.47
C ILE A 53 16.83 13.81 -7.94
N SER A 54 16.51 14.73 -8.85
CA SER A 54 16.65 14.51 -10.29
C SER A 54 18.09 14.19 -10.70
N SER A 55 19.07 14.92 -10.13
CA SER A 55 20.50 14.69 -10.40
C SER A 55 21.01 13.36 -9.84
N LYS A 56 20.58 12.99 -8.63
CA LYS A 56 20.98 11.74 -7.94
C LYS A 56 20.45 10.50 -8.66
N ASN A 57 19.32 10.64 -9.34
CA ASN A 57 18.71 9.61 -10.17
C ASN A 57 19.15 9.66 -11.64
N GLU A 58 20.05 10.57 -12.02
CA GLU A 58 20.54 10.74 -13.39
C GLU A 58 19.40 10.90 -14.41
N GLU A 59 18.38 11.68 -14.04
CA GLU A 59 17.18 11.86 -14.86
C GLU A 59 17.43 12.76 -16.08
N PRO A 60 16.72 12.52 -17.20
CA PRO A 60 16.75 13.42 -18.36
C PRO A 60 16.08 14.76 -18.06
N GLU A 61 16.48 15.81 -18.79
CA GLU A 61 16.05 17.20 -18.57
C GLU A 61 14.52 17.38 -18.52
N TRP A 62 13.78 16.68 -19.39
CA TRP A 62 12.32 16.76 -19.41
C TRP A 62 11.67 16.34 -18.09
N MET A 63 12.30 15.39 -17.37
CA MET A 63 11.79 14.89 -16.09
C MET A 63 12.07 15.90 -14.98
N THR A 64 13.26 16.53 -14.99
CA THR A 64 13.59 17.64 -14.09
C THR A 64 12.61 18.81 -14.24
N GLU A 65 12.32 19.22 -15.48
CA GLU A 65 11.34 20.28 -15.76
C GLU A 65 9.93 19.91 -15.29
N TRP A 66 9.52 18.65 -15.49
CA TRP A 66 8.24 18.14 -15.02
C TRP A 66 8.11 18.21 -13.49
N ARG A 67 9.15 17.81 -12.75
CA ARG A 67 9.21 17.89 -11.28
C ARG A 67 9.16 19.32 -10.77
N LEU A 68 9.93 20.23 -11.38
CA LEU A 68 9.92 21.65 -11.03
C LEU A 68 8.55 22.30 -11.29
N GLY A 69 7.90 21.92 -12.39
CA GLY A 69 6.53 22.34 -12.67
C GLY A 69 5.52 21.84 -11.64
N ALA A 70 5.68 20.60 -11.17
CA ALA A 70 4.88 20.04 -10.09
C ALA A 70 5.09 20.79 -8.77
N TYR A 71 6.34 21.05 -8.39
CA TYR A 71 6.68 21.80 -7.18
C TYR A 71 6.09 23.22 -7.19
N ALA A 72 6.30 23.97 -8.27
CA ALA A 72 5.78 25.34 -8.41
C ALA A 72 4.24 25.41 -8.38
N ARG A 73 3.56 24.33 -8.80
CA ARG A 73 2.11 24.19 -8.66
C ARG A 73 1.72 23.88 -7.22
N TRP A 74 2.37 22.89 -6.60
CA TRP A 74 2.08 22.45 -5.25
C TRP A 74 2.15 23.60 -4.23
N GLN A 75 3.13 24.50 -4.35
CA GLN A 75 3.24 25.71 -3.51
C GLN A 75 2.01 26.63 -3.53
N LYS A 76 1.16 26.54 -4.57
CA LYS A 76 -0.05 27.35 -4.74
C LYS A 76 -1.31 26.61 -4.32
N MET A 77 -1.20 25.34 -3.93
CA MET A 77 -2.32 24.52 -3.52
C MET A 77 -2.52 24.60 -2.00
N ARG A 78 -3.75 24.38 -1.57
CA ARG A 78 -4.11 24.22 -0.15
C ARG A 78 -4.34 22.73 0.12
N GLU A 79 -3.86 22.27 1.26
CA GLU A 79 -4.12 20.91 1.73
C GLU A 79 -5.64 20.72 1.96
N PRO A 80 -6.24 19.63 1.43
CA PRO A 80 -7.68 19.38 1.55
C PRO A 80 -8.08 18.99 2.99
N ASP A 81 -9.25 19.48 3.45
CA ASP A 81 -9.77 19.31 4.82
C ASP A 81 -11.16 18.64 4.87
N TRP A 82 -11.56 17.94 3.80
CA TRP A 82 -12.92 17.39 3.66
C TRP A 82 -13.08 15.93 4.11
N ALA A 83 -11.99 15.19 4.25
CA ALA A 83 -12.04 13.78 4.63
C ALA A 83 -12.40 13.60 6.11
N MET A 84 -12.98 12.45 6.47
CA MET A 84 -13.33 12.15 7.86
C MET A 84 -12.12 11.60 8.62
N VAL A 85 -11.04 12.36 8.60
CA VAL A 85 -9.79 12.10 9.32
C VAL A 85 -9.30 13.38 9.97
N ASP A 86 -8.69 13.25 11.15
CA ASP A 86 -8.11 14.35 11.92
C ASP A 86 -6.65 14.02 12.24
N TYR A 87 -5.74 14.88 11.81
CA TYR A 87 -4.31 14.75 12.06
C TYR A 87 -3.65 16.13 12.19
N PRO A 88 -2.56 16.25 12.97
CA PRO A 88 -1.79 17.49 13.07
C PRO A 88 -1.27 17.96 11.71
N GLU A 89 -1.21 19.28 11.53
CA GLU A 89 -0.67 19.88 10.30
C GLU A 89 0.75 19.37 10.01
N ILE A 90 0.96 18.91 8.77
CA ILE A 90 2.23 18.33 8.36
C ILE A 90 3.21 19.45 8.02
N ASN A 91 4.31 19.54 8.75
CA ASN A 91 5.40 20.45 8.40
C ASN A 91 6.26 19.85 7.28
N PHE A 92 5.93 20.18 6.03
CA PHE A 92 6.69 19.77 4.83
C PHE A 92 8.12 20.34 4.77
N GLN A 93 8.49 21.29 5.62
CA GLN A 93 9.86 21.79 5.71
C GLN A 93 10.70 21.04 6.75
N ASN A 94 10.08 20.17 7.55
CA ASN A 94 10.75 19.38 8.59
C ASN A 94 10.84 17.89 8.23
N GLN A 95 11.13 17.58 6.97
CA GLN A 95 11.22 16.21 6.45
C GLN A 95 12.38 16.07 5.48
N TYR A 96 12.93 14.87 5.40
CA TYR A 96 13.88 14.48 4.37
C TYR A 96 13.13 13.87 3.18
N TYR A 97 13.38 14.39 1.98
CA TYR A 97 12.72 13.96 0.74
C TYR A 97 13.54 12.96 -0.08
N TYR A 98 14.78 12.70 0.35
CA TYR A 98 15.66 11.72 -0.26
C TYR A 98 16.63 11.18 0.79
N ALA A 99 16.68 9.86 0.91
CA ALA A 99 17.64 9.14 1.76
C ALA A 99 18.11 7.87 1.05
N ARG A 100 19.43 7.63 1.04
CA ARG A 100 20.01 6.41 0.44
C ARG A 100 21.02 5.77 1.39
N PRO A 101 21.01 4.43 1.58
CA PRO A 101 22.07 3.74 2.31
C PRO A 101 23.45 3.98 1.68
N LYS A 102 24.46 4.36 2.49
CA LYS A 102 25.83 4.59 1.99
C LYS A 102 26.48 3.34 1.41
N SER A 103 26.11 2.16 1.91
CA SER A 103 26.54 0.85 1.38
C SER A 103 26.13 0.63 -0.09
N MET A 104 25.15 1.37 -0.59
CA MET A 104 24.71 1.31 -1.99
C MET A 104 25.46 2.28 -2.91
N ALA A 105 26.45 3.05 -2.41
CA ALA A 105 27.25 3.94 -3.23
C ALA A 105 28.19 3.19 -4.21
N VAL A 106 28.58 1.96 -3.87
CA VAL A 106 29.36 1.03 -4.70
C VAL A 106 28.64 -0.32 -4.65
N LYS A 107 28.33 -0.91 -5.81
CA LYS A 107 27.67 -2.23 -5.84
C LYS A 107 28.57 -3.27 -5.15
N PRO A 108 28.11 -3.96 -4.10
CA PRO A 108 28.91 -4.99 -3.44
C PRO A 108 29.19 -6.15 -4.39
N LYS A 109 30.40 -6.73 -4.32
CA LYS A 109 30.80 -7.83 -5.23
C LYS A 109 30.42 -9.20 -4.70
N SER A 110 30.12 -9.29 -3.40
CA SER A 110 29.72 -10.49 -2.69
C SER A 110 28.78 -10.15 -1.54
N LEU A 111 28.04 -11.13 -1.02
CA LEU A 111 27.23 -11.00 0.19
C LEU A 111 28.05 -10.52 1.41
N ASP A 112 29.36 -10.79 1.43
CA ASP A 112 30.26 -10.38 2.51
C ASP A 112 30.58 -8.86 2.47
N ASP A 113 30.35 -8.20 1.33
CA ASP A 113 30.55 -6.75 1.15
C ASP A 113 29.30 -5.93 1.53
N VAL A 114 28.21 -6.60 1.88
CA VAL A 114 26.94 -6.00 2.27
C VAL A 114 26.98 -5.71 3.77
N ASP A 115 26.39 -4.58 4.19
CA ASP A 115 26.25 -4.29 5.62
C ASP A 115 25.60 -5.48 6.36
N PRO A 116 26.30 -6.11 7.34
CA PRO A 116 25.77 -7.26 8.07
C PRO A 116 24.41 -7.00 8.73
N LYS A 117 24.13 -5.74 9.10
CA LYS A 117 22.85 -5.35 9.69
C LYS A 117 21.72 -5.38 8.67
N LEU A 118 21.99 -5.10 7.39
CA LEU A 118 21.02 -5.20 6.29
C LEU A 118 20.67 -6.68 6.02
N LEU A 119 21.67 -7.58 6.06
CA LEU A 119 21.44 -9.02 5.92
C LEU A 119 20.66 -9.60 7.12
N GLU A 120 20.96 -9.16 8.34
CA GLU A 120 20.19 -9.53 9.53
C GLU A 120 18.74 -9.05 9.43
N THR A 121 18.54 -7.86 8.87
CA THR A 121 17.22 -7.28 8.58
C THR A 121 16.43 -8.19 7.64
N TYR A 122 17.04 -8.61 6.52
CA TYR A 122 16.38 -9.50 5.57
C TYR A 122 16.09 -10.89 6.16
N LYS A 123 16.97 -11.40 7.03
CA LYS A 123 16.75 -12.65 7.76
C LYS A 123 15.56 -12.55 8.73
N LYS A 124 15.41 -11.42 9.45
CA LYS A 124 14.27 -11.16 10.34
C LYS A 124 12.95 -11.01 9.59
N LEU A 125 13.00 -10.49 8.36
CA LEU A 125 11.84 -10.44 7.46
C LEU A 125 11.49 -11.80 6.84
N GLY A 126 12.26 -12.86 7.11
CA GLY A 126 12.01 -14.20 6.55
C GLY A 126 12.37 -14.34 5.07
N ILE A 127 13.13 -13.40 4.52
CA ILE A 127 13.55 -13.42 3.12
C ILE A 127 14.61 -14.53 2.93
N PRO A 128 14.42 -15.49 1.99
CA PRO A 128 15.40 -16.54 1.71
C PRO A 128 16.80 -16.00 1.39
N LEU A 129 17.85 -16.66 1.90
CA LEU A 129 19.29 -16.28 1.78
C LEU A 129 19.75 -15.88 0.36
N LYS A 130 19.16 -16.46 -0.68
CA LYS A 130 19.46 -16.13 -2.08
C LYS A 130 18.80 -14.82 -2.52
N GLU A 131 17.56 -14.60 -2.12
CA GLU A 131 16.89 -13.30 -2.30
C GLU A 131 17.63 -12.22 -1.50
N GLN A 132 18.18 -12.55 -0.31
CA GLN A 132 19.04 -11.62 0.43
C GLN A 132 20.27 -11.17 -0.37
N ALA A 133 20.87 -12.04 -1.21
CA ALA A 133 22.01 -11.69 -2.06
C ALA A 133 21.64 -10.71 -3.18
N ILE A 134 20.50 -10.95 -3.82
CA ILE A 134 19.98 -10.11 -4.90
C ILE A 134 19.52 -8.76 -4.34
N LEU A 135 18.78 -8.78 -3.23
CA LEU A 135 18.31 -7.60 -2.48
C LEU A 135 19.43 -6.88 -1.71
N ALA A 136 20.66 -7.35 -1.78
CA ALA A 136 21.80 -6.65 -1.24
C ALA A 136 22.68 -6.01 -2.32
N GLY A 137 22.29 -6.14 -3.60
CA GLY A 137 23.01 -5.54 -4.73
C GLY A 137 24.31 -6.27 -5.13
N VAL A 138 24.45 -7.55 -4.78
CA VAL A 138 25.65 -8.35 -5.04
C VAL A 138 25.84 -8.64 -6.54
N GLU A 139 26.99 -8.26 -7.11
CA GLU A 139 27.33 -8.54 -8.51
C GLU A 139 27.25 -10.05 -8.82
N GLY A 140 26.48 -10.45 -9.85
CA GLY A 140 26.37 -11.85 -10.31
C GLY A 140 25.38 -12.73 -9.53
N ALA A 141 24.63 -12.18 -8.57
CA ALA A 141 23.62 -12.94 -7.81
C ALA A 141 22.45 -13.50 -8.66
N GLU A 142 22.30 -13.00 -9.90
CA GLU A 142 21.31 -13.45 -10.89
C GLU A 142 21.57 -14.89 -11.39
N GLU A 143 22.81 -15.40 -11.30
CA GLU A 143 23.20 -16.72 -11.84
C GLU A 143 22.99 -17.89 -10.87
N MET A 144 22.66 -17.62 -9.61
CA MET A 144 22.36 -18.68 -8.65
C MET A 144 20.97 -19.25 -9.03
N SER A 145 20.84 -20.55 -9.30
CA SER A 145 19.56 -21.26 -9.52
C SER A 145 19.50 -22.39 -8.49
N ASP A 146 18.63 -22.28 -7.48
CA ASP A 146 17.48 -23.19 -7.36
C ASP A 146 16.59 -22.73 -6.18
N ALA A 147 15.36 -22.30 -6.45
CA ALA A 147 14.28 -22.24 -5.45
C ALA A 147 12.92 -22.33 -6.16
N PRO A 148 11.90 -22.98 -5.56
CA PRO A 148 10.63 -23.28 -6.22
C PRO A 148 9.64 -22.09 -6.28
N ARG A 149 9.98 -20.91 -5.76
CA ARG A 149 9.12 -19.72 -5.83
C ARG A 149 9.31 -19.00 -7.16
N LYS A 150 8.26 -18.94 -7.98
CA LYS A 150 8.21 -18.17 -9.23
C LYS A 150 7.55 -16.82 -8.99
N VAL A 151 8.20 -15.97 -8.21
CA VAL A 151 7.77 -14.59 -7.95
C VAL A 151 8.96 -13.67 -8.19
N ALA A 152 8.81 -12.69 -9.07
CA ALA A 152 9.84 -11.67 -9.27
C ALA A 152 9.67 -10.58 -8.21
N VAL A 153 10.62 -10.46 -7.29
CA VAL A 153 10.66 -9.48 -6.21
C VAL A 153 11.57 -8.31 -6.57
N ASP A 154 11.06 -7.08 -6.40
CA ASP A 154 11.81 -5.82 -6.31
C ASP A 154 11.72 -5.30 -4.86
N ALA A 155 12.84 -5.13 -4.15
CA ALA A 155 12.80 -4.55 -2.80
C ALA A 155 13.22 -3.09 -2.83
N VAL A 156 12.37 -2.23 -2.27
CA VAL A 156 12.62 -0.80 -2.15
C VAL A 156 12.83 -0.48 -0.68
N PHE A 157 13.99 0.11 -0.39
CA PHE A 157 14.38 0.51 0.97
C PHE A 157 14.47 2.03 1.04
N ASP A 158 13.60 2.63 1.86
CA ASP A 158 13.40 4.08 1.96
C ASP A 158 13.06 4.72 0.60
N SER A 159 14.07 5.24 -0.11
CA SER A 159 13.91 6.00 -1.34
C SER A 159 14.47 5.32 -2.60
N VAL A 160 15.05 4.11 -2.51
CA VAL A 160 15.79 3.48 -3.63
C VAL A 160 15.48 1.98 -3.74
N SER A 161 15.25 1.50 -4.97
CA SER A 161 15.19 0.08 -5.33
C SER A 161 16.58 -0.56 -5.18
N VAL A 162 16.63 -1.69 -4.49
CA VAL A 162 17.86 -2.40 -4.15
C VAL A 162 18.18 -3.52 -5.14
N GLY A 163 17.18 -4.03 -5.88
CA GLY A 163 17.39 -5.02 -6.95
C GLY A 163 16.13 -5.79 -7.32
N THR A 164 16.07 -6.25 -8.57
CA THR A 164 14.95 -7.04 -9.13
C THR A 164 15.41 -8.46 -9.46
N THR A 165 14.66 -9.47 -9.02
CA THR A 165 14.92 -10.89 -9.31
C THR A 165 14.29 -11.35 -10.64
N PHE A 166 14.76 -12.46 -11.22
CA PHE A 166 14.21 -13.10 -12.44
C PHE A 166 14.18 -12.24 -13.71
N GLN A 167 15.06 -11.23 -13.83
CA GLN A 167 15.10 -10.34 -14.98
C GLN A 167 15.26 -11.08 -16.33
N ASP A 168 16.07 -12.13 -16.39
CA ASP A 168 16.30 -12.87 -17.63
C ASP A 168 15.05 -13.61 -18.15
N GLU A 169 14.24 -14.16 -17.26
CA GLU A 169 13.00 -14.84 -17.64
C GLU A 169 11.94 -13.83 -18.11
N LEU A 170 11.86 -12.68 -17.44
CA LEU A 170 10.97 -11.59 -17.83
C LEU A 170 11.40 -10.97 -19.17
N LYS A 171 12.70 -10.73 -19.37
CA LYS A 171 13.29 -10.25 -20.62
C LYS A 171 13.02 -11.22 -21.78
N LYS A 172 13.09 -12.54 -21.56
CA LYS A 172 12.72 -13.56 -22.58
C LYS A 172 11.25 -13.47 -23.00
N ALA A 173 10.36 -13.12 -22.07
CA ALA A 173 8.94 -12.88 -22.36
C ALA A 173 8.68 -11.45 -22.90
N GLY A 174 9.69 -10.58 -22.96
CA GLY A 174 9.57 -9.18 -23.34
C GLY A 174 8.94 -8.28 -22.27
N VAL A 175 8.74 -8.80 -21.05
CA VAL A 175 8.25 -8.03 -19.90
C VAL A 175 9.37 -7.18 -19.34
N ILE A 176 9.10 -5.89 -19.14
CA ILE A 176 10.00 -4.97 -18.46
C ILE A 176 9.50 -4.84 -17.02
N PHE A 177 10.32 -5.21 -16.06
CA PHE A 177 10.07 -4.98 -14.63
C PHE A 177 11.37 -4.45 -14.02
N CYS A 178 11.37 -3.19 -13.64
CA CYS A 178 12.51 -2.50 -13.04
C CYS A 178 12.01 -1.30 -12.21
N SER A 179 12.93 -0.56 -11.60
CA SER A 179 12.57 0.66 -10.89
C SER A 179 12.11 1.76 -11.86
N ILE A 180 11.25 2.67 -11.40
CA ILE A 180 10.79 3.77 -12.25
C ILE A 180 11.94 4.70 -12.63
N SER A 181 12.93 4.87 -11.73
CA SER A 181 14.14 5.64 -12.01
C SER A 181 14.97 5.02 -13.13
N GLU A 182 15.10 3.69 -13.17
CA GLU A 182 15.75 2.98 -14.28
C GLU A 182 14.96 3.12 -15.57
N ALA A 183 13.64 2.93 -15.52
CA ALA A 183 12.78 3.06 -16.69
C ALA A 183 12.81 4.47 -17.32
N ILE A 184 12.94 5.53 -16.49
CA ILE A 184 13.08 6.91 -16.97
C ILE A 184 14.38 7.09 -17.79
N ARG A 185 15.47 6.38 -17.43
CA ARG A 185 16.76 6.47 -18.12
C ARG A 185 16.83 5.57 -19.36
N GLU A 186 16.44 4.31 -19.21
CA GLU A 186 16.59 3.27 -20.23
C GLU A 186 15.42 3.25 -21.24
N HIS A 187 14.22 3.69 -20.81
CA HIS A 187 12.99 3.69 -21.61
C HIS A 187 12.26 5.06 -21.60
N PRO A 188 12.97 6.18 -21.83
CA PRO A 188 12.42 7.53 -21.64
C PRO A 188 11.19 7.80 -22.50
N GLU A 189 11.17 7.35 -23.76
CA GLU A 189 10.04 7.56 -24.68
C GLU A 189 8.78 6.85 -24.21
N LEU A 190 8.93 5.65 -23.62
CA LEU A 190 7.81 4.87 -23.12
C LEU A 190 7.26 5.49 -21.83
N VAL A 191 8.13 5.84 -20.89
CA VAL A 191 7.71 6.48 -19.63
C VAL A 191 7.07 7.84 -19.90
N LYS A 192 7.69 8.69 -20.72
CA LYS A 192 7.19 10.02 -21.07
C LYS A 192 5.81 9.98 -21.74
N LYS A 193 5.49 8.91 -22.48
CA LYS A 193 4.17 8.71 -23.11
C LYS A 193 3.06 8.47 -22.08
N TYR A 194 3.34 7.78 -20.98
CA TYR A 194 2.31 7.27 -20.06
C TYR A 194 2.32 7.92 -18.67
N LEU A 195 3.47 8.41 -18.20
CA LEU A 195 3.62 9.04 -16.88
C LEU A 195 2.70 10.26 -16.76
N GLY A 196 1.87 10.27 -15.72
CA GLY A 196 0.89 11.33 -15.48
C GLY A 196 -0.32 11.31 -16.42
N SER A 197 -0.47 10.29 -17.27
CA SER A 197 -1.63 10.16 -18.18
C SER A 197 -2.90 9.72 -17.45
N VAL A 198 -2.77 9.04 -16.30
CA VAL A 198 -3.89 8.54 -15.50
C VAL A 198 -4.04 9.34 -14.21
N VAL A 199 -2.93 9.66 -13.55
CA VAL A 199 -2.87 10.55 -12.38
C VAL A 199 -2.02 11.77 -12.73
N PRO A 200 -2.62 12.83 -13.32
CA PRO A 200 -1.89 14.02 -13.73
C PRO A 200 -1.29 14.77 -12.55
N VAL A 201 -0.31 15.62 -12.83
CA VAL A 201 0.31 16.50 -11.82
C VAL A 201 -0.72 17.38 -11.10
N GLN A 202 -1.81 17.76 -11.76
CA GLN A 202 -2.89 18.58 -11.15
C GLN A 202 -3.97 17.78 -10.42
N ASP A 203 -3.81 16.46 -10.21
CA ASP A 203 -4.89 15.61 -9.71
C ASP A 203 -5.37 16.01 -8.31
N ASN A 204 -4.46 16.07 -7.35
CA ASN A 204 -4.72 16.48 -5.98
C ASN A 204 -3.42 16.92 -5.28
N PHE A 205 -3.54 17.44 -4.05
CA PHE A 205 -2.41 18.00 -3.30
C PHE A 205 -1.24 17.02 -3.15
N TYR A 206 -1.49 15.79 -2.65
CA TYR A 206 -0.44 14.79 -2.44
C TYR A 206 0.08 14.17 -3.74
N ALA A 207 -0.76 14.01 -4.76
CA ALA A 207 -0.29 13.57 -6.07
C ALA A 207 0.64 14.62 -6.72
N THR A 208 0.35 15.91 -6.54
CA THR A 208 1.22 17.01 -7.00
C THR A 208 2.54 17.01 -6.25
N LEU A 209 2.49 16.83 -4.91
CA LEU A 209 3.69 16.69 -4.08
C LEU A 209 4.52 15.49 -4.53
N ASN A 210 3.92 14.31 -4.63
CA ASN A 210 4.56 13.09 -5.13
C ASN A 210 5.24 13.34 -6.49
N SER A 211 4.55 13.97 -7.44
CA SER A 211 5.14 14.34 -8.73
C SER A 211 6.39 15.24 -8.61
N ALA A 212 6.52 16.06 -7.57
CA ALA A 212 7.75 16.83 -7.36
C ALA A 212 8.89 15.98 -6.80
N VAL A 213 8.59 15.10 -5.83
CA VAL A 213 9.62 14.53 -4.93
C VAL A 213 9.75 13.01 -4.95
N PHE A 214 8.96 12.26 -5.73
CA PHE A 214 9.09 10.81 -5.74
C PHE A 214 10.52 10.41 -6.10
N SER A 215 11.14 9.59 -5.27
CA SER A 215 12.55 9.22 -5.46
C SER A 215 12.68 7.92 -6.24
N ASP A 216 11.76 6.98 -6.05
CA ASP A 216 11.73 5.74 -6.82
C ASP A 216 10.33 5.12 -6.82
N GLY A 217 10.22 3.86 -7.25
CA GLY A 217 8.98 3.10 -7.37
C GLY A 217 9.15 2.03 -8.43
N SER A 218 8.07 1.43 -8.91
CA SER A 218 8.16 0.32 -9.87
C SER A 218 7.62 0.68 -11.26
N PHE A 219 8.29 0.21 -12.30
CA PHE A 219 7.82 0.27 -13.67
C PHE A 219 7.59 -1.13 -14.22
N VAL A 220 6.39 -1.36 -14.77
CA VAL A 220 6.02 -2.62 -15.41
C VAL A 220 5.48 -2.32 -16.80
N TYR A 221 6.05 -2.95 -17.82
CA TYR A 221 5.49 -2.99 -19.16
C TYR A 221 5.34 -4.43 -19.64
N VAL A 222 4.13 -4.80 -20.05
CA VAL A 222 3.83 -6.12 -20.62
C VAL A 222 3.42 -5.97 -22.09
N PRO A 223 4.18 -6.55 -23.02
CA PRO A 223 3.96 -6.36 -24.45
C PRO A 223 2.71 -7.09 -24.97
N PRO A 224 2.27 -6.79 -26.21
CA PRO A 224 1.05 -7.37 -26.77
C PRO A 224 1.04 -8.90 -26.79
N GLY A 225 -0.08 -9.49 -26.37
CA GLY A 225 -0.32 -10.93 -26.37
C GLY A 225 0.45 -11.73 -25.32
N VAL A 226 1.22 -11.06 -24.46
CA VAL A 226 2.03 -11.74 -23.44
C VAL A 226 1.27 -11.87 -22.14
N ARG A 227 1.11 -13.10 -21.69
CA ARG A 227 0.78 -13.41 -20.29
C ARG A 227 2.07 -13.49 -19.50
N CYS A 228 2.25 -12.60 -18.52
CA CYS A 228 3.41 -12.61 -17.63
C CYS A 228 3.58 -14.03 -17.05
N PRO A 229 4.78 -14.64 -17.15
CA PRO A 229 4.99 -16.04 -16.78
C PRO A 229 4.94 -16.29 -15.26
N MET A 230 5.00 -15.22 -14.47
CA MET A 230 5.06 -15.23 -13.02
C MET A 230 4.36 -14.00 -12.44
N GLU A 231 4.15 -14.03 -11.13
CA GLU A 231 3.65 -12.89 -10.37
C GLU A 231 4.80 -11.90 -10.14
N LEU A 232 4.51 -10.61 -10.28
CA LEU A 232 5.45 -9.54 -9.94
C LEU A 232 5.14 -9.06 -8.52
N SER A 233 6.17 -8.79 -7.73
CA SER A 233 6.01 -8.32 -6.36
C SER A 233 7.01 -7.22 -6.06
N THR A 234 6.57 -6.15 -5.43
CA THR A 234 7.45 -5.13 -4.86
C THR A 234 7.23 -5.08 -3.35
N TYR A 235 8.32 -5.13 -2.59
CA TYR A 235 8.27 -5.00 -1.13
C TYR A 235 8.91 -3.68 -0.70
N PHE A 236 8.11 -2.83 -0.08
CA PHE A 236 8.50 -1.52 0.43
C PHE A 236 8.76 -1.60 1.94
N ARG A 237 9.94 -1.11 2.35
CA ARG A 237 10.23 -0.89 3.77
C ARG A 237 10.74 0.51 4.01
N ILE A 238 10.06 1.23 4.91
CA ILE A 238 10.56 2.47 5.48
C ILE A 238 11.49 2.10 6.64
N ASN A 239 12.65 2.72 6.78
CA ASN A 239 13.58 2.47 7.89
C ASN A 239 14.15 3.78 8.47
N ALA A 240 14.42 4.77 7.61
CA ALA A 240 14.96 6.06 8.01
C ALA A 240 13.99 6.89 8.86
N GLU A 241 14.55 7.67 9.79
CA GLU A 241 13.78 8.60 10.62
C GLU A 241 13.48 9.89 9.84
N ASN A 242 12.29 10.46 10.05
CA ASN A 242 11.87 11.73 9.45
C ASN A 242 11.97 11.81 7.92
N THR A 243 11.88 10.67 7.23
CA THR A 243 11.76 10.59 5.78
C THR A 243 10.29 10.52 5.38
N GLY A 244 9.89 11.34 4.41
CA GLY A 244 8.63 11.12 3.70
C GLY A 244 8.85 10.08 2.60
N GLN A 245 8.03 9.03 2.56
CA GLN A 245 8.12 8.03 1.50
C GLN A 245 7.20 8.44 0.35
N PHE A 246 7.82 8.80 -0.78
CA PHE A 246 7.14 9.15 -2.01
C PHE A 246 7.56 8.19 -3.10
N GLU A 247 6.64 7.29 -3.46
CA GLU A 247 6.87 6.30 -4.51
C GLU A 247 5.88 6.48 -5.66
N ARG A 248 6.31 6.08 -6.86
CA ARG A 248 5.45 6.10 -8.02
C ARG A 248 5.55 4.82 -8.83
N THR A 249 4.41 4.13 -8.96
CA THR A 249 4.31 2.89 -9.72
C THR A 249 3.55 3.11 -11.02
N LEU A 250 4.15 2.69 -12.14
CA LEU A 250 3.56 2.79 -13.47
C LEU A 250 3.50 1.41 -14.12
N ILE A 251 2.29 0.90 -14.35
CA ILE A 251 2.02 -0.39 -14.97
C ILE A 251 1.32 -0.18 -16.31
N ILE A 252 1.86 -0.75 -17.37
CA ILE A 252 1.33 -0.68 -18.73
C ILE A 252 1.12 -2.11 -19.23
N ALA A 253 -0.14 -2.52 -19.38
CA ALA A 253 -0.54 -3.78 -19.97
C ALA A 253 -1.04 -3.53 -21.39
N ASP A 254 -0.22 -3.88 -22.40
CA ASP A 254 -0.56 -3.70 -23.82
C ASP A 254 -1.57 -4.78 -24.29
N LYS A 255 -2.03 -4.71 -25.54
CA LYS A 255 -3.17 -5.47 -26.04
C LYS A 255 -3.08 -6.98 -25.79
N GLY A 256 -4.12 -7.56 -25.20
CA GLY A 256 -4.20 -9.00 -24.93
C GLY A 256 -3.16 -9.51 -23.92
N SER A 257 -2.53 -8.60 -23.15
CA SER A 257 -1.55 -8.98 -22.14
C SER A 257 -2.19 -9.29 -20.79
N TYR A 258 -1.44 -9.98 -19.92
CA TYR A 258 -1.86 -10.24 -18.55
C TYR A 258 -0.69 -10.04 -17.60
N VAL A 259 -0.95 -9.37 -16.48
CA VAL A 259 -0.01 -9.28 -15.36
C VAL A 259 -0.74 -9.30 -14.04
N SER A 260 -0.09 -9.90 -13.05
CA SER A 260 -0.53 -9.84 -11.68
C SER A 260 0.63 -9.32 -10.84
N TYR A 261 0.37 -8.22 -10.15
CA TYR A 261 1.34 -7.40 -9.44
C TYR A 261 0.93 -7.29 -7.98
N LEU A 262 1.87 -7.50 -7.08
CA LEU A 262 1.70 -7.36 -5.65
C LEU A 262 2.57 -6.23 -5.12
N GLU A 263 2.00 -5.48 -4.20
CA GLU A 263 2.69 -4.49 -3.38
C GLU A 263 2.58 -4.88 -1.90
N GLY A 264 3.72 -5.12 -1.26
CA GLY A 264 3.81 -5.31 0.19
C GLY A 264 4.46 -4.09 0.85
N CYS A 265 3.95 -3.60 1.98
CA CYS A 265 4.61 -2.52 2.74
C CYS A 265 4.67 -2.82 4.24
N THR A 266 5.84 -2.58 4.85
CA THR A 266 6.03 -2.63 6.31
C THR A 266 6.90 -1.48 6.82
N ALA A 267 6.70 -1.02 8.06
CA ALA A 267 7.54 0.00 8.71
C ALA A 267 7.99 -0.40 10.11
N PRO A 268 9.06 0.22 10.66
CA PRO A 268 9.46 0.14 12.06
C PRO A 268 8.53 0.97 12.96
N GLN A 269 8.64 0.75 14.27
CA GLN A 269 7.93 1.48 15.31
C GLN A 269 8.67 2.79 15.59
N ARG A 270 7.95 3.91 15.55
CA ARG A 270 8.50 5.25 15.75
C ARG A 270 7.51 6.15 16.48
N ASP A 271 8.04 7.03 17.31
CA ASP A 271 7.26 8.02 18.08
C ASP A 271 6.75 9.19 17.23
N GLU A 272 7.46 9.50 16.13
CA GLU A 272 7.11 10.58 15.20
C GLU A 272 6.34 10.01 14.01
N SER A 273 5.29 10.72 13.59
CA SER A 273 4.46 10.27 12.47
C SER A 273 5.16 10.47 11.13
N GLN A 274 5.06 9.49 10.25
CA GLN A 274 5.69 9.53 8.92
C GLN A 274 4.63 9.59 7.82
N LEU A 275 4.93 10.34 6.75
CA LEU A 275 4.05 10.45 5.59
C LEU A 275 4.47 9.45 4.51
N HIS A 276 3.56 8.56 4.14
CA HIS A 276 3.63 7.73 2.95
C HIS A 276 2.62 8.24 1.92
N ALA A 277 3.11 8.79 0.81
CA ALA A 277 2.29 9.34 -0.25
C ALA A 277 2.68 8.75 -1.62
N ALA A 278 2.08 7.61 -1.94
CA ALA A 278 2.29 6.89 -3.19
C ALA A 278 1.32 7.32 -4.30
N VAL A 279 1.80 7.20 -5.55
CA VAL A 279 0.96 7.31 -6.75
C VAL A 279 1.09 6.05 -7.59
N VAL A 280 -0.04 5.45 -7.97
CA VAL A 280 -0.08 4.26 -8.81
C VAL A 280 -0.91 4.55 -10.06
N GLU A 281 -0.29 4.38 -11.22
CA GLU A 281 -0.92 4.52 -12.54
C GLU A 281 -0.92 3.17 -13.25
N ILE A 282 -2.11 2.69 -13.63
CA ILE A 282 -2.26 1.46 -14.41
C ILE A 282 -2.96 1.78 -15.73
N ILE A 283 -2.34 1.44 -16.85
CA ILE A 283 -2.89 1.60 -18.19
C ILE A 283 -3.14 0.20 -18.75
N ILE A 284 -4.36 -0.04 -19.22
CA ILE A 284 -4.81 -1.36 -19.66
C ILE A 284 -5.43 -1.22 -21.04
N GLU A 285 -4.74 -1.76 -22.03
CA GLU A 285 -5.17 -1.73 -23.43
C GLU A 285 -6.18 -2.86 -23.73
N GLU A 286 -6.60 -2.95 -24.99
CA GLU A 286 -7.66 -3.87 -25.43
C GLU A 286 -7.36 -5.33 -25.07
N ASP A 287 -8.34 -6.06 -24.55
CA ASP A 287 -8.23 -7.46 -24.10
C ASP A 287 -7.18 -7.72 -23.01
N ALA A 288 -6.56 -6.69 -22.42
CA ALA A 288 -5.57 -6.87 -21.38
C ALA A 288 -6.20 -6.99 -19.97
N GLU A 289 -5.51 -7.67 -19.06
CA GLU A 289 -5.96 -7.87 -17.68
C GLU A 289 -4.83 -7.60 -16.68
N VAL A 290 -5.11 -6.74 -15.70
CA VAL A 290 -4.20 -6.44 -14.59
C VAL A 290 -4.83 -6.82 -13.27
N LYS A 291 -4.15 -7.67 -12.50
CA LYS A 291 -4.46 -7.89 -11.09
C LYS A 291 -3.47 -7.13 -10.26
N TYR A 292 -3.95 -6.32 -9.35
CA TYR A 292 -3.12 -5.50 -8.48
C TYR A 292 -3.52 -5.76 -7.04
N SER A 293 -2.60 -6.36 -6.29
CA SER A 293 -2.80 -6.73 -4.89
C SER A 293 -1.96 -5.84 -3.98
N THR A 294 -2.47 -5.48 -2.81
CA THR A 294 -1.75 -4.71 -1.79
C THR A 294 -1.94 -5.36 -0.42
N VAL A 295 -0.85 -5.65 0.27
CA VAL A 295 -0.85 -6.09 1.67
C VAL A 295 -0.01 -5.11 2.47
N GLN A 296 -0.66 -4.28 3.28
CA GLN A 296 -0.01 -3.22 4.06
C GLN A 296 -0.15 -3.52 5.55
N ASN A 297 0.98 -3.57 6.25
CA ASN A 297 1.05 -3.66 7.70
C ASN A 297 2.02 -2.62 8.25
N TRP A 298 1.47 -1.47 8.63
CA TRP A 298 2.23 -0.33 9.14
C TRP A 298 2.27 -0.31 10.69
N TYR A 299 3.05 0.61 11.27
CA TYR A 299 2.97 0.90 12.70
C TYR A 299 1.82 1.90 12.98
N PRO A 300 0.80 1.54 13.78
CA PRO A 300 -0.41 2.35 13.94
C PRO A 300 -0.26 3.54 14.89
N GLY A 301 0.91 3.69 15.52
CA GLY A 301 1.08 4.53 16.69
C GLY A 301 0.85 3.74 17.98
N ASP A 302 1.09 4.38 19.12
CA ASP A 302 0.78 3.79 20.41
C ASP A 302 -0.74 3.78 20.71
N GLU A 303 -1.13 3.20 21.84
CA GLU A 303 -2.52 3.12 22.31
C GLU A 303 -3.22 4.49 22.47
N ASN A 304 -2.44 5.58 22.58
CA ASN A 304 -2.93 6.95 22.71
C ASN A 304 -2.92 7.71 21.38
N GLY A 305 -2.52 7.06 20.27
CA GLY A 305 -2.45 7.65 18.94
C GLY A 305 -1.20 8.50 18.70
N LYS A 306 -0.13 8.34 19.49
CA LYS A 306 1.15 8.99 19.23
C LYS A 306 1.98 8.20 18.21
N GLY A 307 2.48 8.90 17.19
CA GLY A 307 3.30 8.33 16.13
C GLY A 307 2.47 7.72 15.00
N GLY A 308 3.02 6.68 14.38
CA GLY A 308 2.36 5.94 13.30
C GLY A 308 2.38 6.61 11.93
N ILE A 309 1.79 5.96 10.93
CA ILE A 309 1.94 6.37 9.52
C ILE A 309 0.68 7.03 8.98
N TYR A 310 0.88 8.13 8.23
CA TYR A 310 -0.12 8.75 7.38
C TYR A 310 0.00 8.21 5.96
N ASN A 311 -1.00 7.44 5.52
CA ASN A 311 -1.02 6.72 4.26
C ASN A 311 -1.96 7.42 3.27
N PHE A 312 -1.42 8.36 2.48
CA PHE A 312 -2.17 9.25 1.59
C PHE A 312 -1.87 8.94 0.13
N VAL A 313 -2.63 8.00 -0.43
CA VAL A 313 -2.25 7.35 -1.68
C VAL A 313 -3.27 7.59 -2.78
N THR A 314 -2.77 7.87 -3.99
CA THR A 314 -3.61 7.99 -5.19
C THR A 314 -3.33 6.84 -6.15
N LYS A 315 -4.21 5.83 -6.18
CA LYS A 315 -4.15 4.72 -7.16
C LYS A 315 -5.24 4.88 -8.21
N ARG A 316 -4.92 4.71 -9.49
CA ARG A 316 -5.91 4.76 -10.56
C ARG A 316 -5.52 3.89 -11.76
N ALA A 317 -6.50 3.15 -12.26
CA ALA A 317 -6.43 2.38 -13.49
C ALA A 317 -7.28 3.03 -14.58
N ASP A 318 -6.74 3.15 -15.79
CA ASP A 318 -7.44 3.52 -17.02
C ASP A 318 -7.59 2.25 -17.88
N CYS A 319 -8.77 1.63 -17.82
CA CYS A 319 -9.18 0.56 -18.74
C CYS A 319 -9.49 1.19 -20.09
N ARG A 320 -8.41 1.52 -20.80
CA ARG A 320 -8.40 2.37 -21.99
C ARG A 320 -8.97 1.66 -23.20
N GLY A 321 -8.61 0.38 -23.38
CA GLY A 321 -9.07 -0.46 -24.48
C GLY A 321 -10.34 -1.25 -24.18
N ASP A 322 -10.98 -1.74 -25.24
CA ASP A 322 -12.18 -2.57 -25.11
C ASP A 322 -11.86 -3.89 -24.40
N ARG A 323 -12.80 -4.39 -23.59
CA ARG A 323 -12.65 -5.64 -22.81
C ARG A 323 -11.47 -5.66 -21.83
N ALA A 324 -10.82 -4.51 -21.59
CA ALA A 324 -9.78 -4.33 -20.58
C ALA A 324 -10.33 -4.63 -19.18
N LYS A 325 -9.53 -5.29 -18.34
CA LYS A 325 -9.93 -5.69 -16.98
C LYS A 325 -8.92 -5.28 -15.94
N VAL A 326 -9.41 -4.79 -14.81
CA VAL A 326 -8.61 -4.53 -13.62
C VAL A 326 -9.25 -5.13 -12.39
N MET A 327 -8.45 -5.71 -11.50
CA MET A 327 -8.85 -6.11 -10.17
C MET A 327 -7.91 -5.52 -9.14
N TRP A 328 -8.46 -4.70 -8.25
CA TRP A 328 -7.80 -4.22 -7.05
C TRP A 328 -8.14 -5.15 -5.89
N THR A 329 -7.13 -5.69 -5.22
CA THR A 329 -7.31 -6.47 -4.00
C THR A 329 -6.44 -5.86 -2.91
N GLN A 330 -7.00 -5.48 -1.77
CA GLN A 330 -6.21 -4.85 -0.71
C GLN A 330 -6.57 -5.34 0.69
N VAL A 331 -5.55 -5.46 1.52
CA VAL A 331 -5.63 -5.67 2.97
C VAL A 331 -4.82 -4.57 3.61
N GLU A 332 -5.53 -3.67 4.29
CA GLU A 332 -4.96 -2.47 4.89
C GLU A 332 -5.08 -2.55 6.42
N THR A 333 -3.93 -2.54 7.08
CA THR A 333 -3.82 -2.44 8.54
C THR A 333 -2.62 -1.59 8.95
N GLY A 334 -2.66 -1.09 10.19
CA GLY A 334 -1.49 -0.52 10.85
C GLY A 334 -1.15 0.94 10.54
N SER A 335 -1.92 1.71 9.76
CA SER A 335 -1.66 3.16 9.62
C SER A 335 -2.41 3.96 10.68
N ALA A 336 -1.81 5.04 11.21
CA ALA A 336 -2.53 5.97 12.10
C ALA A 336 -3.68 6.65 11.36
N VAL A 337 -3.42 7.11 10.13
CA VAL A 337 -4.43 7.66 9.23
C VAL A 337 -4.28 7.05 7.84
N THR A 338 -5.38 6.53 7.28
CA THR A 338 -5.41 6.05 5.89
C THR A 338 -6.38 6.88 5.07
N TRP A 339 -5.91 7.40 3.94
CA TRP A 339 -6.72 8.12 2.97
C TRP A 339 -6.44 7.63 1.56
N LYS A 340 -7.31 6.78 1.03
CA LYS A 340 -7.07 6.12 -0.27
C LYS A 340 -8.38 5.77 -1.01
N TYR A 341 -8.41 6.05 -2.30
CA TYR A 341 -9.52 5.65 -3.18
C TYR A 341 -9.04 5.06 -4.51
N PRO A 342 -8.60 3.78 -4.56
CA PRO A 342 -8.24 3.16 -5.82
C PRO A 342 -9.38 3.24 -6.81
N SER A 343 -9.10 3.76 -7.99
CA SER A 343 -10.13 4.18 -8.95
C SER A 343 -9.99 3.42 -10.27
N CYS A 344 -11.11 3.11 -10.92
CA CYS A 344 -11.14 2.52 -12.26
C CYS A 344 -11.88 3.46 -13.22
N ILE A 345 -11.20 3.89 -14.28
CA ILE A 345 -11.81 4.55 -15.43
C ILE A 345 -12.09 3.47 -16.48
N LEU A 346 -13.36 3.09 -16.61
CA LEU A 346 -13.84 2.08 -17.55
C LEU A 346 -14.17 2.75 -18.89
N ARG A 347 -13.11 3.01 -19.68
CA ARG A 347 -13.17 3.80 -20.93
C ARG A 347 -13.61 2.95 -22.12
N GLY A 348 -12.99 1.79 -22.31
CA GLY A 348 -13.31 0.88 -23.40
C GLY A 348 -14.68 0.23 -23.23
N ASP A 349 -15.32 -0.14 -24.34
CA ASP A 349 -16.55 -0.93 -24.32
C ASP A 349 -16.25 -2.32 -23.70
N ASP A 350 -17.19 -2.87 -22.94
CA ASP A 350 -17.08 -4.16 -22.24
C ASP A 350 -15.94 -4.26 -21.20
N SER A 351 -15.31 -3.14 -20.83
CA SER A 351 -14.27 -3.10 -19.79
C SER A 351 -14.82 -3.36 -18.38
N GLN A 352 -13.98 -3.90 -17.51
CA GLN A 352 -14.37 -4.41 -16.19
C GLN A 352 -13.43 -3.93 -15.09
N GLY A 353 -13.99 -3.47 -13.97
CA GLY A 353 -13.24 -3.04 -12.79
C GLY A 353 -13.75 -3.73 -11.54
N GLU A 354 -12.87 -4.42 -10.83
CA GLU A 354 -13.18 -5.07 -9.57
C GLU A 354 -12.36 -4.46 -8.42
N PHE A 355 -12.97 -4.36 -7.24
CA PHE A 355 -12.34 -3.86 -6.04
C PHE A 355 -12.75 -4.72 -4.84
N TYR A 356 -11.77 -5.35 -4.21
CA TYR A 356 -11.91 -6.15 -3.00
C TYR A 356 -11.02 -5.54 -1.91
N SER A 357 -11.61 -5.15 -0.79
CA SER A 357 -10.85 -4.49 0.29
C SER A 357 -11.24 -4.99 1.66
N ILE A 358 -10.22 -5.26 2.47
CA ILE A 358 -10.31 -5.37 3.92
C ILE A 358 -9.59 -4.15 4.51
N ALA A 359 -10.28 -3.38 5.34
CA ALA A 359 -9.71 -2.25 6.06
C ALA A 359 -9.92 -2.46 7.56
N ILE A 360 -8.84 -2.60 8.32
CA ILE A 360 -8.87 -2.81 9.77
C ILE A 360 -8.37 -1.55 10.45
N ALA A 361 -9.19 -0.99 11.34
CA ALA A 361 -8.83 0.14 12.18
C ALA A 361 -9.07 -0.23 13.64
N ASN A 362 -8.05 -0.05 14.47
CA ASN A 362 -8.05 -0.34 15.90
C ASN A 362 -7.46 0.84 16.69
N ASN A 363 -7.59 0.84 18.02
CA ASN A 363 -7.09 1.90 18.90
C ASN A 363 -7.59 3.29 18.47
N MET A 364 -6.69 4.22 18.16
CA MET A 364 -6.99 5.58 17.71
C MET A 364 -6.87 5.77 16.19
N GLN A 365 -6.76 4.66 15.44
CA GLN A 365 -6.60 4.72 13.98
C GLN A 365 -7.84 5.30 13.30
N GLN A 366 -7.59 5.99 12.18
CA GLN A 366 -8.61 6.59 11.34
C GLN A 366 -8.43 6.13 9.89
N ALA A 367 -9.51 5.71 9.25
CA ALA A 367 -9.49 5.32 7.85
C ALA A 367 -10.63 5.99 7.10
N ASP A 368 -10.34 6.74 6.04
CA ASP A 368 -11.31 7.15 5.01
C ASP A 368 -10.87 6.53 3.69
N THR A 369 -11.38 5.32 3.44
CA THR A 369 -10.97 4.46 2.33
C THR A 369 -12.15 4.13 1.44
N GLY A 370 -11.90 3.70 0.21
CA GLY A 370 -12.94 3.18 -0.65
C GLY A 370 -12.49 3.15 -2.10
N THR A 371 -13.42 3.35 -3.04
CA THR A 371 -13.09 3.21 -4.47
C THR A 371 -13.96 4.09 -5.34
N LYS A 372 -13.47 4.41 -6.55
CA LYS A 372 -14.25 5.15 -7.55
C LYS A 372 -14.32 4.35 -8.86
N MET A 373 -15.53 3.96 -9.25
CA MET A 373 -15.81 3.28 -10.51
C MET A 373 -16.46 4.27 -11.49
N VAL A 374 -15.73 4.67 -12.52
CA VAL A 374 -16.18 5.64 -13.53
C VAL A 374 -16.46 4.91 -14.83
N HIS A 375 -17.74 4.68 -15.14
CA HIS A 375 -18.20 4.01 -16.35
C HIS A 375 -18.36 5.01 -17.50
N LEU A 376 -17.55 4.87 -18.55
CA LEU A 376 -17.60 5.70 -19.75
C LEU A 376 -18.02 4.90 -21.00
N GLY A 377 -17.43 3.72 -21.19
CA GLY A 377 -17.74 2.78 -22.28
C GLY A 377 -19.07 2.03 -22.08
N LYS A 378 -19.59 1.45 -23.15
CA LYS A 378 -20.82 0.63 -23.13
C LYS A 378 -20.56 -0.73 -22.48
N ARG A 379 -21.59 -1.32 -21.87
CA ARG A 379 -21.58 -2.66 -21.26
C ARG A 379 -20.46 -2.87 -20.25
N THR A 380 -19.97 -1.78 -19.68
CA THR A 380 -18.92 -1.81 -18.67
C THR A 380 -19.45 -2.38 -17.36
N LYS A 381 -18.62 -3.16 -16.67
CA LYS A 381 -19.02 -3.85 -15.43
C LYS A 381 -18.12 -3.43 -14.28
N SER A 382 -18.69 -3.26 -13.10
CA SER A 382 -17.89 -3.13 -11.89
C SER A 382 -18.46 -3.92 -10.72
N ARG A 383 -17.56 -4.44 -9.89
CA ARG A 383 -17.89 -5.12 -8.64
C ARG A 383 -17.05 -4.53 -7.52
N ILE A 384 -17.71 -4.11 -6.45
CA ILE A 384 -17.07 -3.56 -5.27
C ILE A 384 -17.48 -4.43 -4.08
N VAL A 385 -16.49 -4.98 -3.37
CA VAL A 385 -16.68 -5.69 -2.10
C VAL A 385 -15.73 -5.07 -1.08
N SER A 386 -16.28 -4.36 -0.11
CA SER A 386 -15.52 -3.74 0.98
C SER A 386 -15.94 -4.32 2.32
N LYS A 387 -14.96 -4.71 3.11
CA LYS A 387 -15.09 -5.27 4.46
C LYS A 387 -14.34 -4.34 5.41
N GLY A 388 -15.05 -3.45 6.09
CA GLY A 388 -14.50 -2.57 7.12
C GLY A 388 -14.58 -3.24 8.49
N ILE A 389 -13.51 -3.23 9.25
CA ILE A 389 -13.48 -3.68 10.65
C ILE A 389 -13.04 -2.49 11.50
N SER A 390 -13.79 -2.19 12.55
CA SER A 390 -13.50 -1.09 13.47
C SER A 390 -13.52 -1.61 14.90
N ALA A 391 -12.43 -1.39 15.63
CA ALA A 391 -12.23 -1.86 17.00
C ALA A 391 -11.66 -0.76 17.90
N GLY A 392 -11.71 -0.96 19.21
CA GLY A 392 -11.23 0.02 20.19
C GLY A 392 -11.97 1.36 20.10
N LYS A 393 -11.27 2.45 19.76
CA LYS A 393 -11.83 3.79 19.56
C LYS A 393 -11.73 4.26 18.11
N ALA A 394 -11.40 3.35 17.19
CA ALA A 394 -11.06 3.68 15.82
C ALA A 394 -12.27 4.17 15.03
N GLN A 395 -12.00 4.94 13.98
CA GLN A 395 -13.02 5.40 13.03
C GLN A 395 -12.70 4.85 11.64
N ASN A 396 -13.59 4.01 11.12
CA ASN A 396 -13.44 3.41 9.80
C ASN A 396 -14.56 3.92 8.89
N THR A 397 -14.19 4.62 7.83
CA THR A 397 -15.10 5.21 6.87
C THR A 397 -14.87 4.57 5.52
N TYR A 398 -15.88 3.88 5.00
CA TYR A 398 -15.98 3.57 3.59
C TYR A 398 -16.57 4.76 2.82
N ARG A 399 -15.90 5.20 1.76
CA ARG A 399 -16.40 6.21 0.81
C ARG A 399 -16.22 5.75 -0.63
N GLY A 400 -17.34 5.53 -1.31
CA GLY A 400 -17.37 5.00 -2.67
C GLY A 400 -18.00 5.97 -3.66
N LEU A 401 -17.54 5.98 -4.91
CA LEU A 401 -18.22 6.64 -6.04
C LEU A 401 -18.48 5.63 -7.16
N VAL A 402 -19.73 5.55 -7.60
CA VAL A 402 -20.10 4.88 -8.86
C VAL A 402 -20.72 5.91 -9.78
N SER A 403 -20.06 6.20 -10.90
CA SER A 403 -20.54 7.17 -11.89
C SER A 403 -20.79 6.48 -13.23
N MET A 404 -22.00 6.63 -13.77
CA MET A 404 -22.42 6.15 -15.08
C MET A 404 -22.60 7.33 -16.03
N HIS A 405 -21.66 7.49 -16.97
CA HIS A 405 -21.71 8.54 -17.98
C HIS A 405 -22.87 8.31 -18.97
N PRO A 406 -23.44 9.37 -19.60
CA PRO A 406 -24.52 9.20 -20.58
C PRO A 406 -24.24 8.23 -21.73
N LYS A 407 -22.96 8.07 -22.11
CA LYS A 407 -22.52 7.13 -23.16
C LYS A 407 -22.42 5.66 -22.69
N ALA A 408 -22.34 5.42 -21.39
CA ALA A 408 -22.18 4.10 -20.80
C ALA A 408 -23.53 3.36 -20.79
N LYS A 409 -23.91 2.82 -21.96
CA LYS A 409 -25.16 2.07 -22.15
C LYS A 409 -25.01 0.64 -21.65
N GLU A 410 -26.07 0.10 -21.03
CA GLU A 410 -26.14 -1.29 -20.55
C GLU A 410 -25.03 -1.67 -19.55
N SER A 411 -24.47 -0.69 -18.87
CA SER A 411 -23.43 -0.90 -17.86
C SER A 411 -24.03 -1.40 -16.55
N ARG A 412 -23.24 -2.12 -15.76
CA ARG A 412 -23.67 -2.70 -14.49
C ARG A 412 -22.66 -2.44 -13.38
N ASN A 413 -23.17 -2.13 -12.19
CA ASN A 413 -22.39 -2.11 -10.96
C ASN A 413 -23.12 -2.92 -9.89
N TYR A 414 -22.35 -3.68 -9.11
CA TYR A 414 -22.77 -4.25 -7.83
C TYR A 414 -21.78 -3.83 -6.76
N THR A 415 -22.27 -3.22 -5.69
CA THR A 415 -21.47 -2.74 -4.57
C THR A 415 -21.99 -3.34 -3.27
N GLN A 416 -21.09 -3.95 -2.51
CA GLN A 416 -21.35 -4.53 -1.19
C GLN A 416 -20.36 -3.93 -0.20
N CYS A 417 -20.87 -3.23 0.81
CA CYS A 417 -20.09 -2.56 1.84
C CYS A 417 -20.50 -3.11 3.21
N ASP A 418 -19.73 -4.06 3.73
CA ASP A 418 -19.99 -4.63 5.04
C ASP A 418 -19.05 -4.03 6.07
N SER A 419 -19.58 -3.66 7.23
CA SER A 419 -18.82 -3.14 8.37
C SER A 419 -19.03 -4.04 9.59
N LEU A 420 -17.95 -4.35 10.30
CA LEU A 420 -17.95 -5.10 11.54
C LEU A 420 -17.42 -4.21 12.67
N LEU A 421 -18.24 -4.00 13.71
CA LEU A 421 -17.82 -3.30 14.92
C LEU A 421 -17.45 -4.30 16.01
N ILE A 422 -16.31 -4.05 16.66
CA ILE A 422 -15.80 -4.79 17.80
C ILE A 422 -15.69 -3.81 18.97
N GLY A 423 -16.49 -4.01 20.01
CA GLY A 423 -16.61 -3.09 21.15
C GLY A 423 -17.76 -2.08 21.02
N ASP A 424 -17.75 -1.04 21.88
CA ASP A 424 -18.81 -0.04 22.02
C ASP A 424 -18.34 1.42 21.78
N LYS A 425 -17.03 1.63 21.55
CA LYS A 425 -16.39 2.96 21.39
C LYS A 425 -15.88 3.25 19.97
N CYS A 426 -15.93 2.26 19.08
CA CYS A 426 -15.47 2.40 17.70
C CYS A 426 -16.61 2.87 16.78
N GLY A 427 -16.26 3.38 15.60
CA GLY A 427 -17.20 3.85 14.59
C GLY A 427 -16.94 3.23 13.23
N ALA A 428 -18.02 2.89 12.52
CA ALA A 428 -17.99 2.48 11.13
C ALA A 428 -18.99 3.31 10.32
N HIS A 429 -18.50 4.03 9.31
CA HIS A 429 -19.27 4.95 8.48
C HIS A 429 -19.26 4.47 7.03
N THR A 430 -20.39 4.58 6.34
CA THR A 430 -20.49 4.23 4.91
C THR A 430 -21.10 5.40 4.16
N VAL A 431 -20.33 6.00 3.24
CA VAL A 431 -20.71 7.20 2.48
C VAL A 431 -20.65 6.90 0.97
N PRO A 432 -21.73 6.33 0.39
CA PRO A 432 -21.78 6.03 -1.03
C PRO A 432 -22.24 7.23 -1.86
N TYR A 433 -21.60 7.42 -3.02
CA TYR A 433 -22.00 8.37 -4.05
C TYR A 433 -22.37 7.61 -5.32
N ILE A 434 -23.59 7.79 -5.79
CA ILE A 434 -24.10 7.13 -6.99
C ILE A 434 -24.61 8.19 -7.96
N GLU A 435 -23.94 8.32 -9.10
CA GLU A 435 -24.32 9.24 -10.18
C GLU A 435 -24.69 8.46 -11.43
N VAL A 436 -25.99 8.36 -11.73
CA VAL A 436 -26.46 7.62 -12.91
C VAL A 436 -27.04 8.57 -13.95
N LYS A 437 -26.27 8.85 -15.01
CA LYS A 437 -26.67 9.74 -16.12
C LYS A 437 -27.06 8.95 -17.37
N ASN A 438 -27.40 7.67 -17.24
CA ASN A 438 -27.81 6.76 -18.31
C ASN A 438 -29.02 5.90 -17.88
N ASN A 439 -30.02 5.73 -18.75
CA ASN A 439 -31.28 5.04 -18.43
C ASN A 439 -31.25 3.50 -18.62
N SER A 440 -30.27 2.99 -19.37
CA SER A 440 -30.12 1.56 -19.66
C SER A 440 -29.24 0.82 -18.65
N SER A 441 -28.45 1.54 -17.88
CA SER A 441 -27.52 0.98 -16.90
C SER A 441 -28.21 0.62 -15.58
N ARG A 442 -27.57 -0.24 -14.80
CA ARG A 442 -28.06 -0.73 -13.51
C ARG A 442 -26.97 -0.59 -12.46
N VAL A 443 -27.33 -0.09 -11.29
CA VAL A 443 -26.44 0.07 -10.14
C VAL A 443 -27.17 -0.48 -8.93
N GLU A 444 -26.52 -1.40 -8.24
CA GLU A 444 -27.01 -2.02 -7.00
C GLU A 444 -25.97 -1.72 -5.91
N HIS A 445 -26.44 -1.23 -4.76
CA HIS A 445 -25.59 -0.91 -3.61
C HIS A 445 -26.25 -1.45 -2.34
N GLU A 446 -25.52 -2.28 -1.64
CA GLU A 446 -25.90 -2.89 -0.37
C GLU A 446 -24.83 -2.53 0.67
N ALA A 447 -25.29 -2.15 1.86
CA ALA A 447 -24.42 -1.88 2.99
C ALA A 447 -24.98 -2.54 4.25
N THR A 448 -24.14 -3.32 4.93
CA THR A 448 -24.53 -4.05 6.13
C THR A 448 -23.60 -3.69 7.28
N THR A 449 -24.16 -3.35 8.43
CA THR A 449 -23.39 -3.18 9.66
C THR A 449 -23.69 -4.33 10.59
N SER A 450 -22.64 -5.03 11.01
CA SER A 450 -22.69 -6.14 11.95
C SER A 450 -21.87 -5.79 13.19
N LYS A 451 -22.27 -6.33 14.33
CA LYS A 451 -21.45 -6.39 15.54
C LYS A 451 -21.05 -7.84 15.75
N VAL A 452 -19.88 -8.09 16.31
CA VAL A 452 -19.55 -9.44 16.76
C VAL A 452 -20.56 -9.86 17.83
N ASP A 453 -21.19 -11.00 17.62
CA ASP A 453 -22.25 -11.53 18.48
C ASP A 453 -21.63 -12.24 19.69
N ASP A 454 -21.99 -11.81 20.90
CA ASP A 454 -21.52 -12.39 22.16
C ASP A 454 -21.90 -13.87 22.26
N GLU A 455 -23.02 -14.30 21.64
CA GLU A 455 -23.42 -15.71 21.59
C GLU A 455 -22.49 -16.53 20.69
N GLN A 456 -22.04 -15.96 19.56
CA GLN A 456 -21.06 -16.61 18.68
C GLN A 456 -19.71 -16.76 19.39
N LEU A 457 -19.25 -15.71 20.08
CA LEU A 457 -18.01 -15.77 20.86
C LEU A 457 -18.14 -16.75 22.03
N PHE A 458 -19.26 -16.75 22.75
CA PHE A 458 -19.52 -17.73 23.81
C PHE A 458 -19.53 -19.16 23.26
N TYR A 459 -20.14 -19.40 22.09
CA TYR A 459 -20.14 -20.70 21.44
C TYR A 459 -18.73 -21.17 21.11
N CYS A 460 -17.90 -20.33 20.48
CA CYS A 460 -16.49 -20.64 20.21
C CYS A 460 -15.71 -20.97 21.49
N ARG A 461 -15.83 -20.14 22.52
CA ARG A 461 -15.17 -20.36 23.82
C ARG A 461 -15.64 -21.66 24.51
N SER A 462 -16.92 -22.00 24.39
CA SER A 462 -17.46 -23.27 24.91
C SER A 462 -16.86 -24.51 24.22
N ARG A 463 -16.23 -24.34 23.05
CA ARG A 463 -15.49 -25.38 22.33
C ARG A 463 -13.99 -25.41 22.65
N GLY A 464 -13.53 -24.59 23.60
CA GLY A 464 -12.15 -24.58 24.07
C GLY A 464 -11.24 -23.61 23.33
N MET A 465 -11.77 -22.76 22.45
CA MET A 465 -11.03 -21.63 21.89
C MET A 465 -10.88 -20.54 22.96
N ASP A 466 -9.75 -19.84 22.95
CA ASP A 466 -9.66 -18.61 23.71
C ASP A 466 -10.46 -17.47 23.02
N GLU A 467 -10.48 -16.29 23.65
CA GLU A 467 -11.26 -15.15 23.16
C GLU A 467 -10.70 -14.58 21.86
N GLU A 468 -9.38 -14.54 21.71
CA GLU A 468 -8.70 -13.99 20.54
C GLU A 468 -8.84 -14.93 19.34
N GLU A 469 -8.68 -16.23 19.55
CA GLU A 469 -8.95 -17.28 18.55
C GLU A 469 -10.40 -17.23 18.05
N ALA A 470 -11.36 -17.04 18.95
CA ALA A 470 -12.77 -16.92 18.60
C ALA A 470 -13.04 -15.70 17.71
N VAL A 471 -12.49 -14.54 18.08
CA VAL A 471 -12.63 -13.30 17.31
C VAL A 471 -11.96 -13.44 15.94
N ALA A 472 -10.74 -13.97 15.90
CA ALA A 472 -10.01 -14.20 14.66
C ALA A 472 -10.78 -15.13 13.71
N LEU A 473 -11.44 -16.17 14.23
CA LEU A 473 -12.28 -17.07 13.42
C LEU A 473 -13.47 -16.34 12.79
N VAL A 474 -14.22 -15.57 13.59
CA VAL A 474 -15.39 -14.81 13.12
C VAL A 474 -14.99 -13.78 12.07
N VAL A 475 -13.91 -13.02 12.34
CA VAL A 475 -13.43 -11.98 11.45
C VAL A 475 -12.87 -12.55 10.15
N ASN A 476 -12.10 -13.65 10.20
CA ASN A 476 -11.65 -14.32 8.98
C ASN A 476 -12.83 -14.85 8.15
N GLY A 477 -13.89 -15.35 8.80
CA GLY A 477 -15.14 -15.71 8.15
C GLY A 477 -15.80 -14.51 7.43
N PHE A 478 -15.84 -13.35 8.09
CA PHE A 478 -16.36 -12.10 7.54
C PHE A 478 -15.56 -11.61 6.32
N CYS A 479 -14.23 -11.75 6.37
CA CYS A 479 -13.30 -11.32 5.33
C CYS A 479 -13.12 -12.33 4.17
N LYS A 480 -13.72 -13.52 4.26
CA LYS A 480 -13.48 -14.65 3.34
C LYS A 480 -13.55 -14.27 1.86
N ASP A 481 -14.57 -13.52 1.45
CA ASP A 481 -14.79 -13.18 0.04
C ASP A 481 -13.63 -12.37 -0.55
N VAL A 482 -13.00 -11.52 0.26
CA VAL A 482 -11.84 -10.71 -0.15
C VAL A 482 -10.56 -11.54 -0.09
N LEU A 483 -10.37 -12.34 0.96
CA LEU A 483 -9.20 -13.20 1.11
C LEU A 483 -9.09 -14.23 -0.03
N GLN A 484 -10.21 -14.72 -0.56
CA GLN A 484 -10.25 -15.63 -1.70
C GLN A 484 -9.87 -14.96 -3.04
N ALA A 485 -9.88 -13.62 -3.11
CA ALA A 485 -9.47 -12.86 -4.28
C ALA A 485 -7.94 -12.59 -4.31
N LEU A 486 -7.23 -12.82 -3.20
CA LEU A 486 -5.78 -12.74 -3.14
C LEU A 486 -5.14 -14.02 -3.72
N PRO A 487 -3.92 -13.94 -4.28
CA PRO A 487 -3.14 -15.13 -4.57
C PRO A 487 -2.88 -15.95 -3.30
N MET A 488 -2.90 -17.27 -3.42
CA MET A 488 -2.89 -18.20 -2.28
C MET A 488 -1.73 -17.97 -1.30
N GLU A 489 -0.55 -17.64 -1.83
CA GLU A 489 0.65 -17.37 -1.02
C GLU A 489 0.45 -16.19 -0.07
N PHE A 490 -0.30 -15.16 -0.49
CA PHE A 490 -0.55 -13.95 0.28
C PHE A 490 -1.83 -13.99 1.09
N ALA A 491 -2.80 -14.82 0.69
CA ALA A 491 -4.02 -15.02 1.47
C ALA A 491 -3.70 -15.55 2.88
N MET A 492 -2.69 -16.43 3.01
CA MET A 492 -2.23 -16.95 4.31
C MET A 492 -1.57 -15.86 5.17
N GLU A 493 -0.73 -15.03 4.58
CA GLU A 493 -0.09 -13.91 5.28
C GLU A 493 -1.13 -12.88 5.72
N ALA A 494 -2.06 -12.52 4.84
CA ALA A 494 -3.16 -11.61 5.16
C ALA A 494 -4.02 -12.13 6.31
N GLN A 495 -4.35 -13.43 6.34
CA GLN A 495 -5.11 -14.04 7.45
C GLN A 495 -4.38 -13.91 8.79
N ALA A 496 -3.07 -14.15 8.80
CA ALA A 496 -2.26 -13.98 10.01
C ALA A 496 -2.21 -12.50 10.45
N LEU A 497 -2.07 -11.58 9.50
CA LEU A 497 -2.07 -10.13 9.78
C LEU A 497 -3.41 -9.63 10.34
N VAL A 498 -4.53 -10.13 9.82
CA VAL A 498 -5.88 -9.82 10.35
C VAL A 498 -5.99 -10.26 11.80
N ALA A 499 -5.53 -11.47 12.14
CA ALA A 499 -5.58 -11.97 13.51
C ALA A 499 -4.73 -11.13 14.47
N ILE A 500 -3.47 -10.83 14.11
CA ILE A 500 -2.54 -10.05 14.95
C ILE A 500 -3.05 -8.62 15.16
N SER A 501 -3.65 -8.00 14.13
CA SER A 501 -4.13 -6.61 14.24
C SER A 501 -5.31 -6.45 15.22
N LEU A 502 -5.94 -7.56 15.60
CA LEU A 502 -7.13 -7.60 16.46
C LEU A 502 -6.84 -8.17 17.86
N GLU A 503 -5.61 -8.60 18.13
CA GLU A 503 -5.12 -9.00 19.45
C GLU A 503 -5.33 -7.85 20.45
N GLY A 504 -5.81 -8.14 21.66
CA GLY A 504 -6.11 -7.12 22.69
C GLY A 504 -7.22 -6.10 22.35
N SER A 505 -7.94 -6.24 21.23
CA SER A 505 -8.96 -5.27 20.78
C SER A 505 -10.35 -5.51 21.39
N VAL A 506 -10.49 -6.61 22.13
CA VAL A 506 -11.72 -7.02 22.81
C VAL A 506 -11.52 -6.77 24.31
N GLY A 507 -11.98 -5.60 24.76
CA GLY A 507 -11.83 -5.11 26.14
C GLY A 507 -12.57 -3.80 26.40
#